data_AF-A0A4Y7RD51-F1
#
_entry.id   AF-A0A4Y7RD51-F1
#
_cell.length_a   1.000
_cell.length_b   1.000
_cell.length_c   1.000
_cell.angle_alpha   90.00
_cell.angle_beta   90.00
_cell.angle_gamma   90.00
#
_symmetry.space_group_name_H-M   'P 1'
#
loop_
_entity.id
_entity.type
_entity.pdbx_description
1 polymer ?
#
loop_
_entity_poly.entity_id
_entity_poly.type
_entity_poly.pdbx_seq_one_letter_code
_entity_poly.pdbx_strand_id
1 'polypeptide(L)'
;MNYNYNFTFFILGSLGAKTLYLYNRTGKIMRSKILFACSIIIMGLAIVLNFNEMLMGLPASLLNVIVTICYLFFWIAFLALARKNKGLLIYSSAISGITLIIALLTLVINVYDWTIPIAIPLVAIFLTPFYGIRSVFDKGFILSSVIMAFICAIWLISSIVLQKRTK
;
A
#
# COMPACT_ATOMS: atom_id res chain seq x y z
N MET A 1 -3.09 19.82 16.16
CA MET A 1 -1.67 19.41 16.23
C MET A 1 -1.11 19.49 14.82
N ASN A 2 -0.24 20.46 14.53
CA ASN A 2 0.43 20.60 13.24
C ASN A 2 1.62 19.62 13.19
N TYR A 3 1.44 18.47 12.55
CA TYR A 3 2.57 17.60 12.24
C TYR A 3 3.43 18.27 11.17
N ASN A 4 4.74 18.29 11.35
CA ASN A 4 5.66 18.99 10.46
C ASN A 4 5.90 18.14 9.20
N TYR A 5 4.97 18.21 8.23
CA TYR A 5 4.88 17.32 7.06
C TYR A 5 6.12 17.32 6.16
N ASN A 6 6.88 18.42 6.13
CA ASN A 6 8.14 18.52 5.39
C ASN A 6 9.20 17.55 5.92
N PHE A 7 9.19 17.27 7.22
CA PHE A 7 10.13 16.35 7.86
C PHE A 7 9.80 14.89 7.49
N THR A 8 8.53 14.52 7.47
CA THR A 8 8.09 13.15 7.16
C THR A 8 8.36 12.76 5.69
N PHE A 9 8.20 13.68 4.75
CA PHE A 9 8.53 13.45 3.34
C PHE A 9 10.03 13.33 3.09
N PHE A 10 10.83 14.17 3.75
CA PHE A 10 12.28 14.04 3.70
C PHE A 10 12.74 12.69 4.29
N ILE A 11 12.09 12.22 5.36
CA ILE A 11 12.33 10.90 5.93
C ILE A 11 11.97 9.78 4.93
N LEU A 12 10.81 9.83 4.26
CA LEU A 12 10.42 8.79 3.29
C LEU A 12 11.38 8.69 2.10
N GLY A 13 11.78 9.83 1.52
CA GLY A 13 12.75 9.88 0.42
C GLY A 13 14.17 9.47 0.85
N SER A 14 14.64 9.98 2.00
CA SER A 14 15.98 9.67 2.52
C SER A 14 16.09 8.24 3.05
N LEU A 15 15.06 7.67 3.68
CA LEU A 15 15.01 6.25 4.03
C LEU A 15 15.04 5.39 2.79
N GLY A 16 14.27 5.74 1.74
CA GLY A 16 14.27 5.02 0.47
C GLY A 16 15.68 4.96 -0.15
N ALA A 17 16.37 6.09 -0.21
CA ALA A 17 17.75 6.14 -0.74
C ALA A 17 18.76 5.38 0.15
N LYS A 18 18.67 5.53 1.47
CA LYS A 18 19.59 4.90 2.44
C LYS A 18 19.37 3.39 2.53
N THR A 19 18.13 2.93 2.41
CA THR A 19 17.81 1.50 2.33
C THR A 19 18.26 0.88 1.01
N LEU A 20 18.17 1.59 -0.12
CA LEU A 20 18.74 1.14 -1.39
C LEU A 20 20.27 0.99 -1.30
N TYR A 21 20.95 1.94 -0.65
CA TYR A 21 22.39 1.89 -0.40
C TYR A 21 22.78 0.69 0.49
N LEU A 22 22.10 0.49 1.62
CA LEU A 22 22.34 -0.65 2.51
C LEU A 22 21.99 -1.99 1.87
N TYR A 23 20.95 -2.02 1.04
CA TYR A 23 20.57 -3.18 0.25
C TYR A 23 21.68 -3.57 -0.73
N ASN A 24 22.32 -2.61 -1.41
CA ASN A 24 23.39 -2.92 -2.36
C ASN A 24 24.68 -3.45 -1.70
N ARG A 25 24.94 -3.13 -0.43
CA ARG A 25 26.17 -3.50 0.29
C ARG A 25 26.09 -4.81 1.08
N THR A 26 24.90 -5.35 1.32
CA THR A 26 24.69 -6.51 2.22
C THR A 26 24.56 -7.85 1.48
N GLY A 27 24.67 -8.98 2.18
CA GLY A 27 24.44 -10.32 1.62
C GLY A 27 22.96 -10.61 1.33
N LYS A 28 22.67 -11.60 0.47
CA LYS A 28 21.31 -11.92 -0.04
C LYS A 28 20.23 -12.09 1.06
N ILE A 29 20.57 -12.70 2.20
CA ILE A 29 19.65 -12.93 3.33
C ILE A 29 19.34 -11.64 4.08
N MET A 30 20.34 -10.79 4.28
CA MET A 30 20.18 -9.52 5.00
C MET A 30 19.37 -8.51 4.18
N ARG A 31 19.60 -8.50 2.86
CA ARG A 31 18.81 -7.77 1.87
C ARG A 31 17.30 -8.03 1.98
N SER A 32 16.91 -9.30 2.10
CA SER A 32 15.49 -9.64 2.18
C SER A 32 14.83 -9.24 3.50
N LYS A 33 15.57 -9.36 4.61
CA LYS A 33 15.09 -8.89 5.92
C LYS A 33 14.88 -7.37 5.93
N ILE A 34 15.80 -6.62 5.32
CA ILE A 34 15.68 -5.16 5.19
C ILE A 34 14.43 -4.81 4.37
N LEU A 35 14.24 -5.41 3.18
CA LEU A 35 13.07 -5.14 2.35
C LEU A 35 11.75 -5.43 3.07
N PHE A 36 11.68 -6.55 3.79
CA PHE A 36 10.51 -6.92 4.60
C PHE A 36 10.25 -5.92 5.74
N ALA A 37 11.29 -5.48 6.45
CA ALA A 37 11.14 -4.47 7.48
C ALA A 37 10.65 -3.13 6.89
N CYS A 38 11.20 -2.74 5.74
CA CYS A 38 10.78 -1.52 5.04
C CYS A 38 9.31 -1.59 4.60
N SER A 39 8.80 -2.73 4.12
CA SER A 39 7.39 -2.83 3.71
C SER A 39 6.44 -2.64 4.88
N ILE A 40 6.76 -3.18 6.05
CA ILE A 40 5.98 -2.97 7.27
C ILE A 40 5.97 -1.49 7.67
N ILE A 41 7.15 -0.85 7.68
CA ILE A 41 7.27 0.57 8.05
C ILE A 41 6.49 1.46 7.07
N ILE A 42 6.62 1.23 5.76
CA ILE A 42 5.92 2.02 4.75
C ILE A 42 4.41 1.82 4.85
N MET A 43 3.94 0.60 5.08
CA MET A 43 2.52 0.33 5.30
C MET A 43 2.00 1.06 6.54
N GLY A 44 2.71 0.96 7.67
CA GLY A 44 2.34 1.66 8.91
C GLY A 44 2.33 3.18 8.76
N LEU A 45 3.34 3.77 8.10
CA LEU A 45 3.38 5.20 7.83
C LEU A 45 2.24 5.65 6.92
N ALA A 46 1.95 4.90 5.85
CA ALA A 46 0.86 5.23 4.94
C ALA A 46 -0.51 5.15 5.64
N ILE A 47 -0.70 4.19 6.55
CA ILE A 47 -1.89 4.13 7.41
C ILE A 47 -1.95 5.40 8.27
N VAL A 48 -0.94 5.65 9.11
CA VAL A 48 -0.96 6.78 10.06
C VAL A 48 -1.20 8.12 9.36
N LEU A 49 -0.60 8.34 8.19
CA LEU A 49 -0.73 9.59 7.44
C LEU A 49 -2.08 9.76 6.71
N ASN A 50 -2.82 8.68 6.47
CA ASN A 50 -4.16 8.73 5.83
C ASN A 50 -5.32 8.42 6.80
N PHE A 51 -5.02 7.93 8.00
CA PHE A 51 -6.02 7.34 8.90
C PHE A 51 -7.05 8.37 9.38
N ASN A 52 -6.61 9.57 9.74
CA ASN A 52 -7.51 10.61 10.27
C ASN A 52 -8.56 11.03 9.24
N GLU A 53 -8.13 11.38 8.04
CA GLU A 53 -9.04 11.81 6.98
C GLU A 53 -9.96 10.67 6.53
N MET A 54 -9.46 9.44 6.49
CA MET A 54 -10.28 8.26 6.17
C MET A 54 -11.35 8.02 7.24
N LEU A 55 -10.98 8.04 8.52
CA LEU A 55 -11.90 7.75 9.62
C LEU A 55 -13.01 8.80 9.73
N MET A 56 -12.67 10.07 9.51
CA MET A 56 -13.63 11.17 9.52
C MET A 56 -14.45 11.26 8.22
N GLY A 57 -14.16 10.43 7.22
CA GLY A 57 -14.83 10.44 5.94
C GLY A 57 -14.62 11.72 5.12
N LEU A 58 -13.60 12.51 5.45
CA LEU A 58 -13.30 13.81 4.84
C LEU A 58 -12.80 13.68 3.40
N PRO A 59 -12.98 14.66 2.52
CA PRO A 59 -12.35 14.64 1.20
C PRO A 59 -10.83 14.41 1.33
N ALA A 60 -10.27 13.59 0.44
CA ALA A 60 -8.83 13.33 0.48
C ALA A 60 -8.05 14.59 0.07
N SER A 61 -7.08 14.96 0.89
CA SER A 61 -6.20 16.11 0.67
C SER A 61 -5.05 15.77 -0.29
N LEU A 62 -4.34 16.80 -0.74
CA LEU A 62 -3.11 16.64 -1.54
C LEU A 62 -2.08 15.74 -0.82
N LEU A 63 -1.98 15.83 0.50
CA LEU A 63 -1.11 14.97 1.30
C LEU A 63 -1.47 13.49 1.10
N ASN A 64 -2.76 13.16 1.19
CA ASN A 64 -3.23 11.79 1.04
C ASN A 64 -2.91 11.23 -0.36
N VAL A 65 -3.02 12.06 -1.40
CA VAL A 65 -2.63 11.71 -2.77
C VAL A 65 -1.15 11.36 -2.83
N ILE A 66 -0.28 12.22 -2.30
CA ILE A 66 1.16 11.99 -2.34
C ILE A 66 1.51 10.71 -1.56
N VAL A 67 0.90 10.49 -0.38
CA VAL A 67 1.10 9.26 0.41
C VAL A 67 0.73 8.02 -0.40
N THR A 68 -0.43 8.03 -1.06
CA THR A 68 -0.85 6.91 -1.92
C THR A 68 0.09 6.69 -3.09
N ILE A 69 0.55 7.76 -3.75
CA ILE A 69 1.54 7.67 -4.85
C ILE A 69 2.85 7.06 -4.35
N CYS A 70 3.39 7.54 -3.22
CA CYS A 70 4.61 7.00 -2.61
C CYS A 70 4.45 5.52 -2.22
N TYR A 71 3.30 5.15 -1.67
CA TYR A 71 2.97 3.77 -1.33
C TYR A 71 2.96 2.86 -2.57
N LEU A 72 2.36 3.30 -3.67
CA LEU A 72 2.37 2.56 -4.94
C LEU A 72 3.78 2.42 -5.53
N PHE A 73 4.55 3.52 -5.56
CA PHE A 73 5.94 3.49 -6.02
C PHE A 73 6.80 2.54 -5.18
N PHE A 74 6.59 2.51 -3.86
CA PHE A 74 7.29 1.57 -2.99
C PHE A 74 7.02 0.12 -3.41
N TRP A 75 5.77 -0.27 -3.65
CA TRP A 75 5.46 -1.65 -4.04
C TRP A 75 6.00 -2.03 -5.42
N ILE A 76 6.00 -1.09 -6.37
CA ILE A 76 6.64 -1.29 -7.68
C ILE A 76 8.14 -1.54 -7.50
N ALA A 77 8.82 -0.70 -6.71
CA ALA A 77 10.24 -0.87 -6.40
C ALA A 77 10.51 -2.16 -5.62
N PHE A 78 9.64 -2.51 -4.67
CA PHE A 78 9.71 -3.73 -3.89
C PHE A 78 9.70 -4.96 -4.81
N LEU A 79 8.79 -5.03 -5.78
CA LEU A 79 8.74 -6.12 -6.75
C LEU A 79 10.01 -6.22 -7.60
N ALA A 80 10.54 -5.09 -8.07
CA ALA A 80 11.78 -5.04 -8.84
C ALA A 80 12.98 -5.61 -8.06
N LEU A 81 13.06 -5.29 -6.76
CA LEU A 81 14.12 -5.79 -5.87
C LEU A 81 13.87 -7.24 -5.42
N ALA A 82 12.62 -7.63 -5.23
CA ALA A 82 12.20 -8.97 -4.81
C ALA A 82 12.25 -10.03 -5.92
N ARG A 83 12.47 -9.65 -7.19
CA ARG A 83 12.46 -10.56 -8.37
C ARG A 83 13.33 -11.84 -8.25
N LYS A 84 14.35 -11.83 -7.38
CA LYS A 84 15.24 -12.98 -7.11
C LYS A 84 14.99 -13.66 -5.76
N ASN A 85 13.91 -13.31 -5.06
CA ASN A 85 13.54 -13.83 -3.75
C ASN A 85 12.08 -14.27 -3.75
N LYS A 86 11.88 -15.58 -3.91
CA LYS A 86 10.55 -16.20 -3.95
C LYS A 86 9.72 -15.95 -2.69
N GLY A 87 10.35 -15.91 -1.52
CA GLY A 87 9.66 -15.64 -0.25
C GLY A 87 9.06 -14.24 -0.19
N LEU A 88 9.81 -13.22 -0.64
CA LEU A 88 9.29 -11.85 -0.72
C LEU A 88 8.18 -11.70 -1.76
N LEU A 89 8.25 -12.46 -2.86
CA LEU A 89 7.19 -12.47 -3.87
C LEU A 89 5.92 -13.15 -3.36
N ILE A 90 6.04 -14.26 -2.62
CA ILE A 90 4.90 -14.91 -1.94
C ILE A 90 4.26 -13.94 -0.94
N TYR A 91 5.07 -13.25 -0.14
CA TYR A 91 4.61 -12.22 0.79
C TYR A 91 3.86 -11.08 0.09
N SER A 92 4.42 -10.55 -1.01
CA SER A 92 3.76 -9.53 -1.84
C SER A 92 2.44 -10.03 -2.43
N SER A 93 2.40 -11.26 -2.96
CA SER A 93 1.17 -11.88 -3.45
C SER A 93 0.13 -12.03 -2.33
N ALA A 94 0.53 -12.43 -1.13
CA ALA A 94 -0.39 -12.57 0.00
C ALA A 94 -0.99 -11.22 0.42
N ILE A 95 -0.17 -10.17 0.56
CA ILE A 95 -0.66 -8.83 0.91
C ILE A 95 -1.58 -8.28 -0.17
N SER A 96 -1.14 -8.30 -1.43
CA SER A 96 -1.93 -7.79 -2.55
C SER A 96 -3.24 -8.55 -2.71
N GLY A 97 -3.24 -9.87 -2.50
CA GLY A 97 -4.44 -10.71 -2.50
C GLY A 97 -5.42 -10.39 -1.38
N ILE A 98 -4.94 -10.24 -0.13
CA ILE A 98 -5.78 -9.83 1.00
C ILE A 98 -6.37 -8.43 0.75
N THR A 99 -5.54 -7.50 0.27
CA THR A 99 -5.97 -6.14 -0.05
C THR A 99 -7.03 -6.13 -1.15
N LEU A 100 -6.87 -6.97 -2.19
CA LEU A 100 -7.87 -7.15 -3.24
C LEU A 100 -9.19 -7.68 -2.70
N ILE A 101 -9.16 -8.71 -1.84
CA ILE A 101 -10.37 -9.25 -1.21
C ILE A 101 -11.09 -8.16 -0.40
N ILE A 102 -10.36 -7.35 0.36
CA ILE A 102 -10.94 -6.26 1.15
C ILE A 102 -11.49 -5.15 0.26
N ALA A 103 -10.82 -4.81 -0.85
CA ALA A 103 -11.32 -3.85 -1.84
C ALA A 103 -12.64 -4.33 -2.46
N LEU A 104 -12.73 -5.61 -2.84
CA LEU A 104 -13.95 -6.21 -3.39
C LEU A 104 -15.05 -6.30 -2.33
N LEU A 105 -14.73 -6.68 -1.09
CA LEU A 105 -15.69 -6.68 0.02
C LEU A 105 -16.24 -5.26 0.25
N THR A 106 -15.37 -4.26 0.24
CA THR A 106 -15.77 -2.84 0.39
C THR A 106 -16.68 -2.41 -0.75
N LEU A 107 -16.38 -2.81 -1.99
CA LEU A 107 -17.25 -2.56 -3.13
C LEU A 107 -18.63 -3.17 -2.92
N VAL A 108 -18.72 -4.45 -2.54
CA VAL A 108 -19.99 -5.15 -2.27
C VAL A 108 -20.77 -4.44 -1.16
N ILE A 109 -20.11 -4.13 -0.04
CA ILE A 109 -20.72 -3.41 1.09
C ILE A 109 -21.35 -2.09 0.63
N ASN A 110 -20.66 -1.32 -0.20
CA ASN A 110 -21.16 -0.03 -0.70
C ASN A 110 -22.24 -0.17 -1.79
N VAL A 111 -22.24 -1.26 -2.58
CA VAL A 111 -23.27 -1.50 -3.60
C VAL A 111 -24.60 -1.92 -2.98
N TYR A 112 -24.56 -2.69 -1.89
CA TYR A 112 -25.74 -3.20 -1.21
C TYR A 112 -26.11 -2.42 0.06
N ASP A 113 -25.43 -1.31 0.34
CA ASP A 113 -25.59 -0.49 1.56
C ASP A 113 -25.55 -1.31 2.86
N TRP A 114 -24.68 -2.32 2.91
CA TRP A 114 -24.51 -3.16 4.09
C TRP A 114 -23.70 -2.45 5.16
N THR A 115 -23.94 -2.80 6.43
CA THR A 115 -23.09 -2.39 7.55
C THR A 115 -22.45 -3.63 8.15
N ILE A 116 -21.15 -3.82 7.93
CA ILE A 116 -20.38 -4.95 8.45
C ILE A 116 -19.29 -4.41 9.38
N PRO A 117 -19.51 -4.35 10.71
CA PRO A 117 -18.57 -3.73 11.65
C PRO A 117 -17.16 -4.35 11.61
N ILE A 118 -17.06 -5.66 11.40
CA ILE A 118 -15.77 -6.36 11.31
C ILE A 118 -14.95 -5.98 10.06
N ALA A 119 -15.59 -5.40 9.03
CA ALA A 119 -14.88 -4.92 7.85
C ALA A 119 -14.10 -3.62 8.13
N ILE A 120 -14.55 -2.80 9.09
CA ILE A 120 -13.94 -1.50 9.41
C ILE A 120 -12.44 -1.61 9.73
N PRO A 121 -12.00 -2.46 10.69
CA PRO A 121 -10.56 -2.59 10.97
C PRO A 121 -9.77 -3.17 9.80
N LEU A 122 -10.38 -4.00 8.96
CA LEU A 122 -9.72 -4.54 7.76
C LEU A 122 -9.52 -3.45 6.69
N VAL A 123 -10.53 -2.62 6.46
CA VAL A 123 -10.44 -1.45 5.58
C VAL A 123 -9.38 -0.48 6.09
N ALA A 124 -9.34 -0.24 7.40
CA ALA A 124 -8.35 0.62 8.05
C ALA A 124 -6.89 0.16 7.87
N ILE A 125 -6.66 -1.15 7.82
CA ILE A 125 -5.29 -1.68 7.66
C ILE A 125 -4.90 -1.72 6.18
N PHE A 126 -5.79 -2.20 5.32
CA PHE A 126 -5.42 -2.57 3.95
C PHE A 126 -5.80 -1.53 2.89
N LEU A 127 -6.83 -0.71 3.10
CA LEU A 127 -7.29 0.28 2.13
C LEU A 127 -6.89 1.71 2.48
N THR A 128 -6.63 2.04 3.74
CA THR A 128 -6.16 3.38 4.16
C THR A 128 -4.93 3.88 3.39
N PRO A 129 -3.92 3.06 3.05
CA PRO A 129 -2.81 3.51 2.20
C PRO A 129 -3.24 4.06 0.83
N PHE A 130 -4.39 3.64 0.31
CA PHE A 130 -4.95 4.06 -0.98
C PHE A 130 -5.90 5.26 -0.90
N TYR A 131 -6.06 5.86 0.29
CA TYR A 131 -7.07 6.89 0.53
C TYR A 131 -7.00 8.09 -0.43
N GLY A 132 -5.79 8.44 -0.88
CA GLY A 132 -5.58 9.51 -1.86
C GLY A 132 -6.36 9.34 -3.16
N ILE A 133 -6.71 8.10 -3.56
CA ILE A 133 -7.53 7.84 -4.75
C ILE A 133 -8.90 8.52 -4.65
N ARG A 134 -9.45 8.68 -3.44
CA ARG A 134 -10.74 9.33 -3.22
C ARG A 134 -10.78 10.78 -3.69
N SER A 135 -9.64 11.49 -3.68
CA SER A 135 -9.55 12.90 -4.12
C SER A 135 -9.86 13.09 -5.60
N VAL A 136 -9.65 12.04 -6.41
CA VAL A 136 -9.87 12.09 -7.86
C VAL A 136 -11.33 11.80 -8.19
N PHE A 137 -12.07 11.22 -7.25
CA PHE A 137 -13.43 10.72 -7.44
C PHE A 137 -14.35 11.20 -6.31
N ASP A 138 -14.50 12.52 -6.21
CA ASP A 138 -15.31 13.24 -5.19
C ASP A 138 -16.77 12.77 -5.08
N LYS A 139 -17.29 12.02 -6.07
CA LYS A 139 -18.71 11.62 -6.16
C LYS A 139 -18.99 10.11 -6.11
N GLY A 140 -18.01 9.25 -5.81
CA GLY A 140 -18.29 7.81 -5.77
C GLY A 140 -17.30 6.95 -5.01
N PHE A 141 -17.66 6.57 -3.78
CA PHE A 141 -16.94 5.56 -2.98
C PHE A 141 -16.83 4.21 -3.72
N ILE A 142 -17.81 3.93 -4.57
CA ILE A 142 -17.85 2.78 -5.49
C ILE A 142 -16.70 2.86 -6.49
N LEU A 143 -16.53 4.00 -7.17
CA LEU A 143 -15.52 4.16 -8.22
C LEU A 143 -14.10 4.07 -7.64
N SER A 144 -13.85 4.68 -6.48
CA SER A 144 -12.58 4.49 -5.77
C SER A 144 -12.31 3.03 -5.42
N SER A 145 -13.34 2.29 -4.99
CA SER A 145 -13.22 0.87 -4.64
C SER A 145 -12.88 0.00 -5.86
N VAL A 146 -13.49 0.29 -7.02
CA VAL A 146 -13.17 -0.38 -8.29
C VAL A 146 -11.72 -0.15 -8.69
N ILE A 147 -11.24 1.09 -8.60
CA ILE A 147 -9.86 1.44 -8.97
C ILE A 147 -8.86 0.80 -8.02
N MET A 148 -9.13 0.82 -6.71
CA MET A 148 -8.31 0.12 -5.72
C MET A 148 -8.24 -1.38 -6.03
N ALA A 149 -9.37 -2.02 -6.33
CA ALA A 149 -9.41 -3.43 -6.70
C ALA A 149 -8.59 -3.69 -7.98
N PHE A 150 -8.70 -2.83 -8.99
CA PHE A 150 -7.93 -2.96 -10.23
C PHE A 150 -6.41 -2.86 -10.00
N ILE A 151 -5.97 -1.88 -9.20
CA ILE A 151 -4.55 -1.73 -8.84
C ILE A 151 -4.05 -2.95 -8.06
N CYS A 152 -4.83 -3.43 -7.09
CA CYS A 152 -4.47 -4.61 -6.30
C CYS A 152 -4.41 -5.87 -7.16
N ALA A 153 -5.30 -6.02 -8.15
CA ALA A 153 -5.27 -7.12 -9.10
C ALA A 153 -4.00 -7.08 -9.97
N ILE A 154 -3.62 -5.92 -10.51
CA ILE A 154 -2.37 -5.76 -11.27
C ILE A 154 -1.15 -6.11 -10.39
N TRP A 155 -1.14 -5.63 -9.14
CA TRP A 155 -0.06 -5.91 -8.20
C TRP A 155 0.03 -7.41 -7.87
N LEU A 156 -1.10 -8.08 -7.63
CA LEU A 156 -1.17 -9.51 -7.39
C LEU A 156 -0.68 -10.31 -8.60
N ILE A 157 -1.18 -10.01 -9.79
CA ILE A 157 -0.77 -10.67 -11.04
C ILE A 157 0.73 -10.50 -11.25
N SER A 158 1.25 -9.29 -11.07
CA SER A 158 2.69 -9.01 -11.21
C SER A 158 3.53 -9.82 -10.23
N SER A 159 3.08 -9.93 -8.96
CA SER A 159 3.74 -10.72 -7.93
C SER A 159 3.78 -12.22 -8.30
N ILE A 160 2.64 -12.77 -8.74
CA ILE A 160 2.52 -14.19 -9.16
C ILE A 160 3.35 -14.48 -10.41
N VAL A 161 3.34 -13.60 -11.42
CA VAL A 161 4.13 -13.77 -12.65
C VAL A 161 5.61 -13.76 -12.33
N LEU A 162 6.07 -12.84 -11.48
CA LEU A 162 7.46 -12.82 -11.04
C LEU A 162 7.81 -14.08 -10.24
N GLN A 163 6.93 -14.53 -9.34
CA GLN A 163 7.12 -15.75 -8.55
C GLN A 163 7.32 -16.98 -9.45
N LYS A 164 6.55 -17.12 -10.53
CA LYS A 164 6.70 -18.23 -11.50
C LYS A 164 8.01 -18.17 -12.28
N ARG A 165 8.59 -16.98 -12.46
CA ARG A 165 9.88 -16.77 -13.16
C ARG A 165 11.09 -16.97 -12.24
N THR A 166 10.92 -16.83 -10.93
CA THR A 166 11.98 -17.08 -9.94
C THR A 166 12.11 -18.58 -9.69
N LYS A 167 13.18 -19.20 -10.21
CA LYS A 167 13.58 -20.58 -9.88
C LYS A 167 13.92 -20.72 -8.40
#